data_AF-A0A2U1QGJ8-F1
#
_entry.id   AF-A0A2U1QGJ8-F1
#
_cell.length_a   1.000
_cell.length_b   1.000
_cell.length_c   1.000
_cell.angle_alpha   90.00
_cell.angle_beta   90.00
_cell.angle_gamma   90.00
#
_symmetry.space_group_name_H-M   'P 1'
#
loop_
_entity.id
_entity.type
_entity.pdbx_description
1 polymer ?
#
loop_
_entity_poly.entity_id
_entity_poly.type
_entity_poly.pdbx_seq_one_letter_code
_entity_poly.pdbx_strand_id
1 'polypeptide(L)'
;MGICLSKKSKRSTARIYNKRISNQTSSSNRWSRIRSSSVQSDDAVISEHAIAAAILFQQQNGGLLPFNRSMSVRNQRQQAMSRNSSTTRRRSVKDPLLLPPQMIVQEVNHDELETSHIVLVHGGGFGAWCWFKIIALLQECKFKVTAIDLSGSGIDRFDPNAIKSLSQYVKPLTDFLEMLPDGEKVILAGHDIGGACISYAMELFPDKVAKAIFIAASMLKTGKSTRDMFSHKDNMNDLMRQAQKFLYANGNNQPPTAIDLDKSLLNDLLFNQSCAKDVVLASISMRPIPFSPILDKLSLSDSNYGSIRRFYIETPEDNAIPITLQQIMINESPPEKVFRLKGADHCPFFSKPQALHKLLVEIAKIK
;
A
#
# COMPACT_ATOMS: atom_id res chain seq x y z
N MET A 1 -21.41 -25.95 -62.09
CA MET A 1 -21.36 -27.43 -62.02
C MET A 1 -20.47 -27.81 -60.85
N GLY A 2 -20.83 -28.56 -59.82
CA GLY A 2 -22.07 -29.14 -59.33
C GLY A 2 -21.79 -29.72 -57.91
N ILE A 3 -22.81 -29.66 -57.05
CA ILE A 3 -23.22 -30.72 -56.09
C ILE A 3 -22.17 -31.11 -55.02
N CYS A 4 -22.15 -30.52 -53.81
CA CYS A 4 -22.95 -30.87 -52.63
C CYS A 4 -23.12 -32.37 -52.36
N LEU A 5 -22.67 -32.91 -51.22
CA LEU A 5 -23.44 -33.89 -50.44
C LEU A 5 -22.90 -34.07 -49.02
N SER A 6 -23.79 -33.73 -48.09
CA SER A 6 -23.80 -33.99 -46.65
C SER A 6 -24.14 -35.46 -46.35
N LYS A 7 -23.68 -36.01 -45.22
CA LYS A 7 -24.46 -36.98 -44.44
C LYS A 7 -24.28 -36.78 -42.93
N LYS A 8 -25.38 -36.38 -42.28
CA LYS A 8 -25.68 -36.56 -40.85
C LYS A 8 -26.20 -37.99 -40.60
N SER A 9 -25.94 -38.53 -39.40
CA SER A 9 -26.83 -39.46 -38.66
C SER A 9 -26.43 -39.41 -37.18
N LYS A 10 -27.19 -38.78 -36.26
CA LYS A 10 -28.36 -39.22 -35.48
C LYS A 10 -28.11 -40.36 -34.45
N ARG A 11 -28.06 -39.92 -33.17
CA ARG A 11 -28.51 -40.47 -31.86
C ARG A 11 -29.07 -41.92 -31.77
N SER A 12 -28.63 -42.62 -30.71
CA SER A 12 -29.47 -43.23 -29.63
C SER A 12 -28.54 -43.58 -28.43
N THR A 13 -28.68 -43.03 -27.22
CA THR A 13 -29.50 -43.42 -26.05
C THR A 13 -29.43 -44.89 -25.62
N ALA A 14 -28.76 -45.16 -24.50
CA ALA A 14 -29.14 -46.20 -23.54
C ALA A 14 -28.69 -45.83 -22.12
N ARG A 15 -29.67 -45.60 -21.24
CA ARG A 15 -29.57 -45.62 -19.77
C ARG A 15 -29.52 -47.08 -19.33
N ILE A 16 -28.66 -47.43 -18.36
CA ILE A 16 -28.91 -48.53 -17.43
C ILE A 16 -28.56 -48.08 -16.00
N TYR A 17 -29.37 -48.58 -15.10
CA TYR A 17 -29.71 -48.15 -13.75
C TYR A 17 -28.93 -48.90 -12.66
N ASN A 18 -28.78 -48.24 -11.51
CA ASN A 18 -28.73 -48.76 -10.13
C ASN A 18 -27.65 -49.75 -9.64
N LYS A 19 -26.97 -49.34 -8.56
CA LYS A 19 -27.17 -49.97 -7.24
C LYS A 19 -26.87 -49.03 -6.07
N ARG A 20 -27.92 -48.60 -5.37
CA ARG A 20 -27.89 -48.14 -3.98
C ARG A 20 -27.69 -49.34 -3.08
N ILE A 21 -26.81 -49.22 -2.08
CA ILE A 21 -26.82 -50.08 -0.89
C ILE A 21 -27.07 -49.15 0.30
N SER A 22 -28.26 -49.27 0.86
CA SER A 22 -28.65 -48.82 2.18
C SER A 22 -28.27 -49.90 3.19
N ASN A 23 -27.68 -49.52 4.32
CA ASN A 23 -27.84 -50.25 5.57
C ASN A 23 -27.98 -49.24 6.71
N GLN A 24 -29.19 -49.15 7.26
CA GLN A 24 -29.46 -48.68 8.61
C GLN A 24 -29.31 -49.86 9.55
N THR A 25 -28.61 -49.68 10.67
CA THR A 25 -28.86 -50.42 11.91
C THR A 25 -28.66 -49.48 13.08
N SER A 26 -29.71 -49.34 13.89
CA SER A 26 -29.71 -48.71 15.21
C SER A 26 -29.06 -49.65 16.24
N SER A 27 -28.29 -49.11 17.18
CA SER A 27 -28.41 -49.48 18.60
C SER A 27 -27.59 -48.55 19.50
N SER A 28 -28.24 -48.13 20.58
CA SER A 28 -27.80 -47.38 21.75
C SER A 28 -26.68 -48.01 22.57
N ASN A 29 -25.89 -47.17 23.28
CA ASN A 29 -25.34 -47.29 24.65
C ASN A 29 -24.29 -46.16 24.83
N ARG A 30 -24.48 -45.05 25.57
CA ARG A 30 -24.54 -44.77 27.02
C ARG A 30 -23.27 -45.15 27.83
N TRP A 31 -22.74 -44.13 28.53
CA TRP A 31 -21.54 -43.99 29.40
C TRP A 31 -20.20 -43.78 28.67
N SER A 32 -19.31 -42.85 29.04
CA SER A 32 -19.02 -42.17 30.32
C SER A 32 -18.37 -40.78 30.13
N ARG A 33 -18.69 -39.82 31.01
CA ARG A 33 -17.96 -38.54 31.17
C ARG A 33 -16.55 -38.81 31.71
N ILE A 34 -15.52 -38.27 31.06
CA ILE A 34 -14.21 -38.02 31.67
C ILE A 34 -13.95 -36.51 31.58
N ARG A 35 -13.84 -35.87 32.75
CA ARG A 35 -13.39 -34.49 32.94
C ARG A 35 -11.89 -34.44 32.66
N SER A 36 -11.46 -33.61 31.70
CA SER A 36 -10.05 -33.21 31.57
C SER A 36 -9.79 -32.00 32.47
N SER A 37 -9.33 -32.26 33.69
CA SER A 37 -8.96 -31.25 34.70
C SER A 37 -7.46 -30.95 34.71
N SER A 38 -6.81 -30.84 33.55
CA SER A 38 -5.35 -30.64 33.46
C SER A 38 -4.92 -29.37 32.72
N VAL A 39 -5.82 -28.40 32.52
CA VAL A 39 -5.50 -27.12 31.85
C VAL A 39 -5.58 -25.92 32.80
N GLN A 40 -6.06 -26.12 34.04
CA GLN A 40 -6.16 -25.04 35.03
C GLN A 40 -4.94 -24.91 35.98
N SER A 41 -4.03 -25.90 36.01
CA SER A 41 -2.85 -25.84 36.89
C SER A 41 -1.71 -24.99 36.33
N ASP A 42 -1.58 -24.91 35.01
CA ASP A 42 -0.40 -24.28 34.39
C ASP A 42 -0.54 -22.75 34.34
N ASP A 43 -1.74 -22.22 34.14
CA ASP A 43 -2.01 -20.77 34.16
C ASP A 43 -1.80 -20.16 35.55
N ALA A 44 -2.10 -20.91 36.61
CA ALA A 44 -1.90 -20.45 37.99
C ALA A 44 -0.39 -20.33 38.32
N VAL A 45 0.41 -21.30 37.88
CA VAL A 45 1.87 -21.29 38.07
C VAL A 45 2.51 -20.17 37.25
N ILE A 46 2.06 -19.94 36.01
CA ILE A 46 2.56 -18.84 35.16
C ILE A 46 2.22 -17.47 35.77
N SER A 47 1.02 -17.31 36.32
CA SER A 47 0.62 -16.07 37.00
C SER A 47 1.44 -15.81 38.28
N GLU A 48 1.77 -16.84 39.03
CA GLU A 48 2.56 -16.73 40.27
C GLU A 48 4.02 -16.33 39.97
N HIS A 49 4.61 -16.89 38.91
CA HIS A 49 5.95 -16.51 38.45
C HIS A 49 6.00 -15.07 37.92
N ALA A 50 4.94 -14.60 37.24
CA ALA A 50 4.85 -13.22 36.78
C ALA A 50 4.77 -12.20 37.93
N ILE A 51 4.06 -12.55 39.01
CA ILE A 51 3.95 -11.71 40.21
C ILE A 51 5.28 -11.68 40.97
N ALA A 52 5.96 -12.82 41.11
CA ALA A 52 7.29 -12.88 41.73
C ALA A 52 8.34 -12.06 40.95
N ALA A 53 8.29 -12.09 39.61
CA ALA A 53 9.15 -11.28 38.75
C ALA A 53 8.86 -9.77 38.86
N ALA A 54 7.59 -9.38 38.98
CA ALA A 54 7.20 -7.99 39.17
C ALA A 54 7.67 -7.42 40.52
N ILE A 55 7.64 -8.22 41.59
CA ILE A 55 8.12 -7.83 42.92
C ILE A 55 9.64 -7.63 42.92
N LEU A 56 10.40 -8.48 42.22
CA LEU A 56 11.85 -8.34 42.06
C LEU A 56 12.22 -7.08 41.25
N PHE A 57 11.41 -6.72 40.24
CA PHE A 57 11.62 -5.51 39.45
C PHE A 57 11.35 -4.23 40.24
N GLN A 58 10.39 -4.26 41.19
CA GLN A 58 10.05 -3.12 42.03
C GLN A 58 11.08 -2.86 43.14
N GLN A 59 11.85 -3.87 43.55
CA GLN A 59 12.92 -3.71 44.55
C GLN A 59 14.23 -3.14 43.98
N GLN A 60 14.45 -3.19 42.65
CA GLN A 60 15.66 -2.63 42.02
C GLN A 60 15.58 -1.13 41.71
N ASN A 61 14.40 -0.51 41.75
CA ASN A 61 14.23 0.93 41.58
C ASN A 61 13.70 1.58 42.87
N GLY A 62 14.58 1.66 43.87
CA GLY A 62 14.33 2.44 45.08
C GLY A 62 14.29 3.95 44.79
N GLY A 63 13.13 4.56 44.99
CA GLY A 63 12.93 6.02 44.90
C GLY A 63 11.54 6.43 45.38
N LEU A 64 11.37 6.53 46.70
CA LEU A 64 10.20 7.12 47.38
C LEU A 64 9.99 8.59 46.98
N LEU A 65 8.72 9.02 46.80
CA LEU A 65 8.08 10.14 47.49
C LEU A 65 6.58 10.24 47.08
N PRO A 66 5.69 10.80 47.94
CA PRO A 66 4.37 10.24 48.18
C PRO A 66 3.20 10.97 47.50
N PHE A 67 2.12 10.21 47.31
CA PHE A 67 0.76 10.69 47.09
C PHE A 67 0.32 11.66 48.18
N ASN A 68 -0.31 12.77 47.77
CA ASN A 68 -1.13 13.59 48.66
C ASN A 68 -2.54 13.75 48.09
N ARG A 69 -3.51 13.13 48.76
CA ARG A 69 -4.93 13.51 48.70
C ARG A 69 -5.13 14.66 49.68
N SER A 70 -5.80 15.74 49.29
CA SER A 70 -6.98 16.24 50.03
C SER A 70 -7.66 17.45 49.41
N MET A 71 -8.92 17.54 49.78
CA MET A 71 -10.00 18.43 49.37
C MET A 71 -9.81 19.93 49.71
N SER A 72 -10.29 20.75 48.78
CA SER A 72 -11.04 22.02 48.94
C SER A 72 -10.67 23.03 50.04
N VAL A 73 -10.31 24.26 49.65
CA VAL A 73 -10.98 25.50 50.11
C VAL A 73 -10.93 26.58 49.01
N ARG A 74 -12.08 27.21 48.83
CA ARG A 74 -12.45 28.34 47.98
C ARG A 74 -11.78 29.63 48.45
N ASN A 75 -11.10 30.37 47.57
CA ASN A 75 -11.15 31.84 47.65
C ASN A 75 -10.84 32.52 46.31
N GLN A 76 -11.71 33.47 45.97
CA GLN A 76 -11.71 34.27 44.76
C GLN A 76 -10.58 35.30 44.77
N ARG A 77 -9.94 35.51 43.61
CA ARG A 77 -9.68 36.85 43.07
C ARG A 77 -9.44 36.77 41.57
N GLN A 78 -10.14 37.65 40.88
CA GLN A 78 -10.32 37.75 39.44
C GLN A 78 -9.01 38.12 38.73
N GLN A 79 -8.73 37.47 37.60
CA GLN A 79 -8.11 38.10 36.43
C GLN A 79 -8.53 37.34 35.16
N ALA A 80 -8.81 38.11 34.13
CA ALA A 80 -9.69 37.78 33.02
C ALA A 80 -9.10 36.77 32.02
N MET A 81 -9.92 35.81 31.59
CA MET A 81 -9.72 35.02 30.37
C MET A 81 -11.03 35.01 29.57
N SER A 82 -10.92 35.43 28.32
CA SER A 82 -12.00 35.53 27.34
C SER A 82 -12.66 34.16 27.10
N ARG A 83 -13.97 34.08 27.33
CA ARG A 83 -14.82 32.95 26.94
C ARG A 83 -15.22 33.13 25.48
N ASN A 84 -14.71 32.30 24.58
CA ASN A 84 -15.33 32.11 23.28
C ASN A 84 -16.57 31.22 23.44
N SER A 85 -17.72 31.86 23.46
CA SER A 85 -19.04 31.21 23.47
C SER A 85 -19.35 30.55 22.13
N SER A 86 -19.69 29.26 22.17
CA SER A 86 -20.28 28.53 21.05
C SER A 86 -21.67 29.09 20.74
N THR A 87 -21.79 29.93 19.71
CA THR A 87 -23.09 30.43 19.24
C THR A 87 -23.62 29.51 18.14
N THR A 88 -24.66 28.72 18.44
CA THR A 88 -25.51 28.08 17.44
C THR A 88 -26.36 29.16 16.75
N ARG A 89 -25.81 29.84 15.75
CA ARG A 89 -26.59 30.74 14.87
C ARG A 89 -27.02 29.96 13.62
N ARG A 90 -28.32 29.84 13.38
CA ARG A 90 -28.86 29.31 12.12
C ARG A 90 -28.38 30.21 10.96
N ARG A 91 -27.87 29.60 9.89
CA ARG A 91 -27.45 30.30 8.66
C ARG A 91 -28.60 31.13 8.10
N SER A 92 -28.31 32.39 7.79
CA SER A 92 -29.23 33.28 7.09
C SER A 92 -29.04 33.09 5.58
N VAL A 93 -30.11 33.19 4.79
CA VAL A 93 -30.08 33.09 3.31
C VAL A 93 -29.23 34.21 2.68
N LYS A 94 -28.81 35.21 3.46
CA LYS A 94 -27.96 36.33 3.04
C LYS A 94 -26.48 36.18 3.43
N ASP A 95 -26.06 35.05 4.02
CA ASP A 95 -24.63 34.79 4.20
C ASP A 95 -23.98 34.62 2.83
N PRO A 96 -22.90 35.36 2.50
CA PRO A 96 -22.15 35.12 1.27
C PRO A 96 -21.72 33.67 1.23
N LEU A 97 -22.00 32.98 0.12
CA LEU A 97 -21.41 31.68 -0.14
C LEU A 97 -19.89 31.88 -0.13
N LEU A 98 -19.22 31.45 0.93
CA LEU A 98 -17.78 31.26 0.90
C LEU A 98 -17.52 30.23 -0.19
N LEU A 99 -17.10 30.72 -1.36
CA LEU A 99 -16.56 29.89 -2.42
C LEU A 99 -15.47 29.00 -1.78
N PRO A 100 -15.38 27.72 -2.16
CA PRO A 100 -14.23 26.91 -1.77
C PRO A 100 -12.95 27.68 -2.12
N PRO A 101 -11.83 27.49 -1.38
CA PRO A 101 -10.57 28.12 -1.73
C PRO A 101 -10.32 27.88 -3.22
N GLN A 102 -10.28 28.95 -4.02
CA GLN A 102 -10.05 28.85 -5.45
C GLN A 102 -8.74 28.10 -5.63
N MET A 103 -8.82 26.86 -6.12
CA MET A 103 -7.65 26.15 -6.57
C MET A 103 -7.11 26.99 -7.72
N ILE A 104 -5.90 27.51 -7.56
CA ILE A 104 -5.17 28.10 -8.68
C ILE A 104 -4.84 26.90 -9.58
N VAL A 105 -5.76 26.58 -10.49
CA VAL A 105 -5.51 25.64 -11.57
C VAL A 105 -4.41 26.29 -12.39
N GLN A 106 -3.19 25.79 -12.22
CA GLN A 106 -2.06 26.27 -12.99
C GLN A 106 -2.34 25.90 -14.43
N GLU A 107 -2.57 26.88 -15.31
CA GLU A 107 -2.71 26.61 -16.73
C GLU A 107 -1.41 25.96 -17.22
N VAL A 108 -1.54 24.76 -17.79
CA VAL A 108 -0.43 24.00 -18.36
C VAL A 108 -0.53 24.13 -19.86
N ASN A 109 0.48 24.74 -20.48
CA ASN A 109 0.61 24.70 -21.94
C ASN A 109 1.05 23.29 -22.34
N HIS A 110 0.13 22.50 -22.90
CA HIS A 110 0.38 21.10 -23.26
C HIS A 110 1.27 20.96 -24.49
N ASP A 111 1.36 21.99 -25.34
CA ASP A 111 2.21 21.99 -26.54
C ASP A 111 3.71 21.99 -26.20
N GLU A 112 4.06 22.33 -24.96
CA GLU A 112 5.45 22.36 -24.49
C GLU A 112 5.88 21.06 -23.78
N LEU A 113 4.95 20.12 -23.57
CA LEU A 113 5.21 18.85 -22.89
C LEU A 113 5.70 17.80 -23.90
N GLU A 114 6.66 16.97 -23.48
CA GLU A 114 7.04 15.76 -24.23
C GLU A 114 5.86 14.77 -24.33
N THR A 115 5.06 14.69 -23.26
CA THR A 115 3.81 13.94 -23.20
C THR A 115 2.95 14.47 -22.04
N SER A 116 1.63 14.40 -22.19
CA SER A 116 0.65 14.74 -21.16
C SER A 116 -0.03 13.51 -20.56
N HIS A 117 0.49 12.31 -20.84
CA HIS A 117 -0.04 11.05 -20.31
C HIS A 117 0.80 10.53 -19.14
N ILE A 118 0.22 10.56 -17.93
CA ILE A 118 0.83 10.03 -16.71
C ILE A 118 0.18 8.69 -16.35
N VAL A 119 1.02 7.67 -16.11
CA VAL A 119 0.62 6.35 -15.66
C VAL A 119 1.04 6.17 -14.21
N LEU A 120 0.06 5.97 -13.33
CA LEU A 120 0.25 5.85 -11.89
C LEU A 120 0.27 4.37 -11.47
N VAL A 121 1.32 3.97 -10.77
CA VAL A 121 1.56 2.59 -10.31
C VAL A 121 1.69 2.60 -8.80
N HIS A 122 0.80 1.87 -8.13
CA HIS A 122 0.68 1.86 -6.67
C HIS A 122 1.74 0.99 -5.98
N GLY A 123 1.87 1.18 -4.66
CA GLY A 123 2.71 0.39 -3.76
C GLY A 123 2.08 -0.91 -3.25
N GLY A 124 2.76 -1.56 -2.32
CA GLY A 124 2.33 -2.81 -1.72
C GLY A 124 0.99 -2.68 -0.99
N GLY A 125 0.03 -3.53 -1.36
CA GLY A 125 -1.26 -3.65 -0.68
C GLY A 125 -2.28 -2.59 -1.08
N PHE A 126 -1.87 -1.62 -1.90
CA PHE A 126 -2.75 -0.65 -2.53
C PHE A 126 -3.33 -1.18 -3.85
N GLY A 127 -4.08 -0.31 -4.52
CA GLY A 127 -4.57 -0.45 -5.89
C GLY A 127 -4.68 0.94 -6.52
N ALA A 128 -5.11 1.02 -7.76
CA ALA A 128 -5.36 2.25 -8.50
C ALA A 128 -6.24 3.25 -7.71
N TRP A 129 -7.12 2.76 -6.85
CA TRP A 129 -7.98 3.55 -5.97
C TRP A 129 -7.22 4.54 -5.08
N CYS A 130 -5.96 4.26 -4.71
CA CYS A 130 -5.19 5.17 -3.85
C CYS A 130 -4.89 6.52 -4.52
N TRP A 131 -4.89 6.54 -5.85
CA TRP A 131 -4.58 7.72 -6.64
C TRP A 131 -5.77 8.65 -6.88
N PHE A 132 -6.97 8.36 -6.33
CA PHE A 132 -8.21 9.07 -6.72
C PHE A 132 -8.10 10.61 -6.64
N LYS A 133 -7.42 11.15 -5.61
CA LYS A 133 -7.20 12.60 -5.47
C LYS A 133 -6.25 13.14 -6.53
N ILE A 134 -5.18 12.40 -6.83
CA ILE A 134 -4.17 12.78 -7.82
C ILE A 134 -4.74 12.73 -9.23
N ILE A 135 -5.54 11.71 -9.54
CA ILE A 135 -6.26 11.59 -10.81
C ILE A 135 -7.15 12.82 -11.02
N ALA A 136 -7.96 13.19 -10.02
CA ALA A 136 -8.84 14.36 -10.11
C ALA A 136 -8.04 15.65 -10.39
N LEU A 137 -6.98 15.91 -9.61
CA LEU A 137 -6.15 17.10 -9.77
C LEU A 137 -5.45 17.18 -11.13
N LEU A 138 -4.87 16.07 -11.60
CA LEU A 138 -4.18 16.03 -12.89
C LEU A 138 -5.15 16.19 -14.08
N GLN A 139 -6.35 15.61 -13.99
CA GLN A 139 -7.38 15.75 -15.03
C GLN A 139 -7.92 17.18 -15.13
N GLU A 140 -8.01 17.91 -14.02
CA GLU A 140 -8.34 19.34 -14.05
C GLU A 140 -7.30 20.15 -14.82
N CYS A 141 -6.01 19.78 -14.72
CA CYS A 141 -4.92 20.31 -15.53
C CYS A 141 -4.82 19.70 -16.94
N LYS A 142 -5.84 18.94 -17.40
CA LYS A 142 -5.95 18.30 -18.72
C LYS A 142 -4.88 17.24 -19.04
N PHE A 143 -4.24 16.66 -18.03
CA PHE A 143 -3.43 15.45 -18.24
C PHE A 143 -4.33 14.24 -18.50
N LYS A 144 -3.89 13.36 -19.40
CA LYS A 144 -4.43 12.00 -19.50
C LYS A 144 -3.81 11.19 -18.37
N VAL A 145 -4.63 10.53 -17.57
CA VAL A 145 -4.16 9.77 -16.41
C VAL A 145 -4.67 8.34 -16.48
N THR A 146 -3.76 7.38 -16.33
CA THR A 146 -4.10 5.96 -16.21
C THR A 146 -3.53 5.45 -14.90
N ALA A 147 -4.39 4.99 -13.98
CA ALA A 147 -3.94 4.31 -12.78
C ALA A 147 -4.11 2.80 -12.98
N ILE A 148 -3.04 2.04 -12.79
CA ILE A 148 -3.00 0.59 -13.03
C ILE A 148 -3.26 -0.14 -11.72
N ASP A 149 -4.19 -1.09 -11.73
CA ASP A 149 -4.22 -2.16 -10.73
C ASP A 149 -3.22 -3.24 -11.17
N LEU A 150 -2.19 -3.48 -10.36
CA LEU A 150 -1.27 -4.59 -10.56
C LEU A 150 -1.97 -5.93 -10.29
N SER A 151 -1.40 -7.06 -10.74
CA SER A 151 -2.04 -8.37 -10.55
C SER A 151 -2.28 -8.63 -9.07
N GLY A 152 -3.50 -9.05 -8.71
CA GLY A 152 -3.93 -9.29 -7.34
C GLY A 152 -4.13 -8.04 -6.48
N SER A 153 -4.05 -6.84 -7.06
CA SER A 153 -4.23 -5.57 -6.36
C SER A 153 -5.54 -4.87 -6.75
N GLY A 154 -5.98 -3.91 -5.92
CA GLY A 154 -7.24 -3.19 -6.14
C GLY A 154 -8.42 -4.10 -6.47
N ILE A 155 -9.00 -3.95 -7.68
CA ILE A 155 -10.13 -4.78 -8.13
C ILE A 155 -9.73 -5.99 -8.99
N ASP A 156 -8.43 -6.22 -9.22
CA ASP A 156 -7.95 -7.36 -10.00
C ASP A 156 -8.27 -8.69 -9.31
N ARG A 157 -8.80 -9.66 -10.06
CA ARG A 157 -9.34 -10.90 -9.47
C ARG A 157 -8.28 -11.97 -9.22
N PHE A 158 -7.04 -11.75 -9.62
CA PHE A 158 -5.98 -12.72 -9.38
C PHE A 158 -5.71 -12.85 -7.87
N ASP A 159 -5.42 -14.06 -7.39
CA ASP A 159 -5.09 -14.28 -5.98
C ASP A 159 -3.64 -13.84 -5.72
N PRO A 160 -3.38 -12.88 -4.80
CA PRO A 160 -2.03 -12.46 -4.44
C PRO A 160 -1.12 -13.63 -4.02
N ASN A 161 -1.67 -14.68 -3.40
CA ASN A 161 -0.89 -15.84 -2.96
C ASN A 161 -0.39 -16.72 -4.12
N ALA A 162 -1.05 -16.63 -5.27
CA ALA A 162 -0.71 -17.38 -6.47
C ALA A 162 0.38 -16.71 -7.31
N ILE A 163 0.70 -15.43 -7.06
CA ILE A 163 1.71 -14.67 -7.80
C ILE A 163 3.12 -15.15 -7.43
N LYS A 164 3.90 -15.56 -8.44
CA LYS A 164 5.22 -16.19 -8.25
C LYS A 164 6.41 -15.36 -8.70
N SER A 165 6.18 -14.24 -9.36
CA SER A 165 7.26 -13.36 -9.84
C SER A 165 6.79 -11.92 -10.00
N LEU A 166 7.75 -11.00 -10.05
CA LEU A 166 7.55 -9.60 -10.39
C LEU A 166 6.95 -9.46 -11.80
N SER A 167 7.39 -10.27 -12.77
CA SER A 167 6.83 -10.25 -14.13
C SER A 167 5.33 -10.56 -14.15
N GLN A 168 4.84 -11.47 -13.29
CA GLN A 168 3.41 -11.73 -13.14
C GLN A 168 2.69 -10.57 -12.44
N TYR A 169 3.32 -9.97 -11.43
CA TYR A 169 2.74 -8.84 -10.70
C TYR A 169 2.58 -7.59 -11.60
N VAL A 170 3.58 -7.31 -12.44
CA VAL A 170 3.65 -6.13 -13.32
C VAL A 170 2.89 -6.32 -14.64
N LYS A 171 2.36 -7.52 -14.90
CA LYS A 171 1.67 -7.88 -16.16
C LYS A 171 0.64 -6.84 -16.63
N PRO A 172 -0.25 -6.27 -15.79
CA PRO A 172 -1.21 -5.25 -16.24
C PRO A 172 -0.55 -3.97 -16.76
N LEU A 173 0.60 -3.58 -16.18
CA LEU A 173 1.37 -2.42 -16.64
C LEU A 173 2.06 -2.71 -17.97
N THR A 174 2.68 -3.90 -18.13
CA THR A 174 3.33 -4.26 -19.39
C THR A 174 2.32 -4.41 -20.52
N ASP A 175 1.15 -5.00 -20.25
CA ASP A 175 0.07 -5.13 -21.23
C ASP A 175 -0.43 -3.75 -21.68
N PHE A 176 -0.55 -2.81 -20.75
CA PHE A 176 -0.89 -1.44 -21.07
C PHE A 176 0.16 -0.77 -21.98
N LEU A 177 1.45 -0.92 -21.68
CA LEU A 177 2.53 -0.31 -22.47
C LEU A 177 2.67 -0.94 -23.86
N GLU A 178 2.47 -2.26 -23.99
CA GLU A 178 2.47 -2.97 -25.26
C GLU A 178 1.34 -2.48 -26.19
N MET A 179 0.20 -2.10 -25.61
CA MET A 179 -0.96 -1.58 -26.34
C MET A 179 -0.85 -0.09 -26.72
N LEU A 180 0.20 0.62 -26.30
CA LEU A 180 0.41 2.01 -26.70
C LEU A 180 0.77 2.08 -28.20
N PRO A 181 0.19 3.04 -28.96
CA PRO A 181 0.56 3.26 -30.35
C PRO A 181 2.05 3.53 -30.54
N ASP A 182 2.56 3.24 -31.74
CA ASP A 182 3.94 3.52 -32.07
C ASP A 182 4.25 5.02 -32.02
N GLY A 183 5.38 5.36 -31.41
CA GLY A 183 5.78 6.74 -31.15
C GLY A 183 5.13 7.39 -29.92
N GLU A 184 4.08 6.81 -29.33
CA GLU A 184 3.51 7.33 -28.08
C GLU A 184 4.39 6.98 -26.87
N LYS A 185 4.62 7.98 -26.02
CA LYS A 185 5.34 7.84 -24.75
C LYS A 185 4.50 8.31 -23.57
N VAL A 186 4.75 7.72 -22.40
CA VAL A 186 4.11 8.08 -21.14
C VAL A 186 5.12 8.46 -20.07
N ILE A 187 4.65 9.17 -19.04
CA ILE A 187 5.38 9.36 -17.79
C ILE A 187 4.92 8.26 -16.83
N LEU A 188 5.84 7.40 -16.39
CA LEU A 188 5.56 6.41 -15.35
C LEU A 188 5.79 7.04 -13.98
N ALA A 189 4.84 6.87 -13.05
CA ALA A 189 5.00 7.30 -11.66
C ALA A 189 4.69 6.13 -10.71
N GLY A 190 5.72 5.64 -10.02
CA GLY A 190 5.65 4.48 -9.15
C GLY A 190 5.80 4.88 -7.68
N HIS A 191 4.92 4.39 -6.82
CA HIS A 191 4.98 4.55 -5.37
C HIS A 191 5.48 3.27 -4.69
N ASP A 192 6.33 3.38 -3.66
CA ASP A 192 6.81 2.23 -2.87
C ASP A 192 7.39 1.11 -3.78
N ILE A 193 6.93 -0.15 -3.70
CA ILE A 193 7.35 -1.24 -4.58
C ILE A 193 6.93 -1.03 -6.04
N GLY A 194 5.98 -0.13 -6.29
CA GLY A 194 5.66 0.37 -7.62
C GLY A 194 6.89 0.97 -8.33
N GLY A 195 7.90 1.44 -7.58
CA GLY A 195 9.22 1.80 -8.12
C GLY A 195 9.91 0.64 -8.84
N ALA A 196 9.98 -0.54 -8.21
CA ALA A 196 10.56 -1.73 -8.86
C ALA A 196 9.72 -2.18 -10.07
N CYS A 197 8.40 -1.99 -10.00
CA CYS A 197 7.48 -2.30 -11.10
C CYS A 197 7.72 -1.41 -12.32
N ILE A 198 7.85 -0.09 -12.12
CA ILE A 198 8.15 0.82 -13.23
C ILE A 198 9.57 0.58 -13.76
N SER A 199 10.57 0.28 -12.92
CA SER A 199 11.92 -0.07 -13.38
C SER A 199 11.93 -1.31 -14.27
N TYR A 200 11.14 -2.33 -13.92
CA TYR A 200 10.95 -3.52 -14.76
C TYR A 200 10.32 -3.17 -16.11
N ALA A 201 9.29 -2.32 -16.11
CA ALA A 201 8.64 -1.87 -17.33
C ALA A 201 9.54 -0.99 -18.21
N MET A 202 10.35 -0.12 -17.60
CA MET A 202 11.34 0.72 -18.29
C MET A 202 12.40 -0.12 -19.02
N GLU A 203 12.82 -1.24 -18.43
CA GLU A 203 13.77 -2.15 -19.06
C GLU A 203 13.18 -2.82 -20.31
N LEU A 204 11.88 -3.16 -20.28
CA LEU A 204 11.21 -3.85 -21.39
C LEU A 204 10.72 -2.89 -22.49
N PHE A 205 10.33 -1.67 -22.12
CA PHE A 205 9.70 -0.70 -23.02
C PHE A 205 10.40 0.66 -22.99
N PRO A 206 11.73 0.74 -23.22
CA PRO A 206 12.46 2.00 -23.10
C PRO A 206 11.93 3.09 -24.05
N ASP A 207 11.47 2.69 -25.24
CA ASP A 207 10.95 3.62 -26.25
C ASP A 207 9.53 4.14 -25.96
N LYS A 208 8.82 3.58 -24.98
CA LYS A 208 7.45 3.98 -24.60
C LYS A 208 7.43 4.85 -23.33
N VAL A 209 8.58 5.08 -22.70
CA VAL A 209 8.67 5.86 -21.46
C VAL A 209 9.47 7.13 -21.70
N ALA A 210 8.81 8.28 -21.52
CA ALA A 210 9.45 9.59 -21.61
C ALA A 210 10.24 9.91 -20.33
N LYS A 211 9.60 9.68 -19.17
CA LYS A 211 10.16 9.97 -17.84
C LYS A 211 9.65 8.96 -16.82
N ALA A 212 10.44 8.74 -15.78
CA ALA A 212 10.06 7.91 -14.63
C ALA A 212 10.13 8.72 -13.33
N ILE A 213 9.07 8.65 -12.52
CA ILE A 213 8.95 9.35 -11.24
C ILE A 213 8.82 8.32 -10.12
N PHE A 214 9.78 8.31 -9.21
CA PHE A 214 9.81 7.44 -8.03
C PHE A 214 9.31 8.23 -6.82
N ILE A 215 8.15 7.85 -6.27
CA ILE A 215 7.49 8.55 -5.16
C ILE A 215 7.66 7.71 -3.91
N ALA A 216 8.59 8.08 -3.02
CA ALA A 216 8.92 7.28 -1.84
C ALA A 216 9.08 5.78 -2.20
N ALA A 217 9.84 5.49 -3.26
CA ALA A 217 9.73 4.23 -3.99
C ALA A 217 11.05 3.46 -4.06
N SER A 218 10.95 2.15 -4.31
CA SER A 218 12.07 1.25 -4.55
C SER A 218 12.77 1.58 -5.88
N MET A 219 13.69 2.55 -5.88
CA MET A 219 14.56 2.88 -7.02
C MET A 219 15.88 2.13 -6.89
N LEU A 220 15.85 0.84 -7.25
CA LEU A 220 16.93 -0.09 -6.95
C LEU A 220 18.02 -0.10 -8.03
N LYS A 221 19.26 -0.34 -7.60
CA LYS A 221 20.36 -0.69 -8.51
C LYS A 221 20.14 -2.09 -9.11
N THR A 222 20.63 -2.30 -10.33
CA THR A 222 20.66 -3.63 -10.99
C THR A 222 21.23 -4.71 -10.07
N GLY A 223 20.63 -5.90 -10.08
CA GLY A 223 20.97 -7.04 -9.23
C GLY A 223 20.42 -7.00 -7.80
N LYS A 224 19.64 -5.98 -7.42
CA LYS A 224 18.99 -5.86 -6.11
C LYS A 224 17.49 -6.15 -6.19
N SER A 225 16.94 -6.59 -5.06
CA SER A 225 15.50 -6.78 -4.83
C SER A 225 14.95 -5.78 -3.80
N THR A 226 13.63 -5.60 -3.73
CA THR A 226 12.99 -4.76 -2.69
C THR A 226 13.28 -5.30 -1.28
N ARG A 227 13.43 -6.62 -1.10
CA ARG A 227 13.88 -7.18 0.19
C ARG A 227 15.30 -6.71 0.55
N ASP A 228 16.22 -6.64 -0.42
CA ASP A 228 17.61 -6.27 -0.14
C ASP A 228 17.74 -4.81 0.34
N MET A 229 16.84 -3.92 -0.11
CA MET A 229 16.72 -2.55 0.41
C MET A 229 16.63 -2.55 1.94
N PHE A 230 15.77 -3.41 2.48
CA PHE A 230 15.48 -3.53 3.89
C PHE A 230 16.52 -4.33 4.70
N SER A 231 17.58 -4.86 4.07
CA SER A 231 18.60 -5.67 4.77
C SER A 231 19.67 -4.86 5.52
N HIS A 232 19.66 -3.53 5.37
CA HIS A 232 20.58 -2.65 6.11
C HIS A 232 20.19 -2.61 7.59
N LYS A 233 21.04 -3.22 8.43
CA LYS A 233 20.79 -3.46 9.88
C LYS A 233 20.45 -2.19 10.66
N ASP A 234 20.90 -1.02 10.20
CA ASP A 234 20.67 0.27 10.88
C ASP A 234 19.34 0.94 10.51
N ASN A 235 18.56 0.41 9.56
CA ASN A 235 17.39 1.10 8.98
C ASN A 235 16.07 0.30 9.05
N MET A 236 16.06 -0.85 9.74
CA MET A 236 14.82 -1.58 10.02
C MET A 236 14.06 -0.88 11.13
N ASN A 237 13.17 0.04 10.74
CA ASN A 237 12.14 0.53 11.63
C ASN A 237 11.40 -0.68 12.22
N ASP A 238 11.42 -0.80 13.55
CA ASP A 238 10.76 -1.86 14.31
C ASP A 238 9.29 -1.98 13.89
N LEU A 239 8.68 -0.85 13.54
CA LEU A 239 7.29 -0.74 13.13
C LEU A 239 6.93 -1.54 11.87
N MET A 240 7.75 -1.50 10.81
CA MET A 240 7.46 -2.27 9.59
C MET A 240 7.48 -3.77 9.90
N ARG A 241 8.48 -4.22 10.66
CA ARG A 241 8.59 -5.63 11.07
C ARG A 241 7.41 -6.08 11.93
N GLN A 242 6.95 -5.23 12.84
CA GLN A 242 5.79 -5.51 13.70
C GLN A 242 4.47 -5.53 12.92
N ALA A 243 4.35 -4.68 11.89
CA ALA A 243 3.13 -4.58 11.10
C ALA A 243 2.96 -5.73 10.09
N GLN A 244 4.03 -6.41 9.69
CA GLN A 244 3.95 -7.47 8.68
C GLN A 244 3.43 -8.80 9.25
N LYS A 245 2.36 -9.32 8.65
CA LYS A 245 1.80 -10.65 8.89
C LYS A 245 2.01 -11.53 7.67
N PHE A 246 2.94 -12.46 7.75
CA PHE A 246 3.21 -13.40 6.66
C PHE A 246 2.08 -14.42 6.49
N LEU A 247 1.63 -14.59 5.26
CA LEU A 247 0.63 -15.59 4.86
C LEU A 247 1.33 -16.78 4.20
N TYR A 248 0.86 -17.99 4.50
CA TYR A 248 1.46 -19.26 4.08
C TYR A 248 0.43 -20.14 3.35
N ALA A 249 -0.09 -19.68 2.22
CA ALA A 249 -1.14 -20.40 1.49
C ALA A 249 -0.69 -21.78 0.97
N ASN A 250 0.62 -21.97 0.80
CA ASN A 250 1.23 -23.24 0.39
C ASN A 250 1.58 -24.16 1.59
N GLY A 251 1.18 -23.81 2.80
CA GLY A 251 1.46 -24.54 4.04
C GLY A 251 2.57 -23.89 4.88
N ASN A 252 2.48 -24.06 6.21
CA ASN A 252 3.31 -23.34 7.20
C ASN A 252 4.81 -23.67 7.15
N ASN A 253 5.19 -24.77 6.49
CA ASN A 253 6.59 -25.17 6.32
C ASN A 253 7.19 -24.67 4.99
N GLN A 254 6.42 -23.94 4.18
CA GLN A 254 6.87 -23.34 2.93
C GLN A 254 7.19 -21.85 3.15
N PRO A 255 7.94 -21.21 2.24
CA PRO A 255 8.09 -19.76 2.26
C PRO A 255 6.73 -19.04 2.19
N PRO A 256 6.62 -17.83 2.76
CA PRO A 256 5.38 -17.09 2.73
C PRO A 256 4.99 -16.73 1.29
N THR A 257 3.69 -16.75 1.03
CA THR A 257 3.10 -16.45 -0.28
C THR A 257 2.70 -14.99 -0.42
N ALA A 258 2.33 -14.35 0.69
CA ALA A 258 1.94 -12.95 0.73
C ALA A 258 2.22 -12.33 2.12
N ILE A 259 2.13 -11.00 2.20
CA ILE A 259 2.21 -10.21 3.43
C ILE A 259 0.87 -9.49 3.59
N ASP A 260 0.23 -9.65 4.73
CA ASP A 260 -0.85 -8.76 5.17
C ASP A 260 -0.27 -7.73 6.15
N LEU A 261 -0.91 -6.57 6.26
CA LEU A 261 -0.49 -5.52 7.19
C LEU A 261 -1.44 -5.42 8.38
N ASP A 262 -0.87 -5.31 9.58
CA ASP A 262 -1.65 -5.15 10.79
C ASP A 262 -2.41 -3.81 10.76
N LYS A 263 -3.74 -3.92 10.66
CA LYS A 263 -4.65 -2.78 10.61
C LYS A 263 -4.51 -1.83 11.79
N SER A 264 -4.11 -2.32 12.96
CA SER A 264 -3.89 -1.49 14.15
C SER A 264 -2.65 -0.59 14.05
N LEU A 265 -1.67 -0.96 13.21
CA LEU A 265 -0.42 -0.25 13.02
C LEU A 265 -0.38 0.58 11.72
N LEU A 266 -1.40 0.45 10.86
CA LEU A 266 -1.44 1.18 9.58
C LEU A 266 -1.35 2.69 9.75
N ASN A 267 -1.96 3.25 10.81
CA ASN A 267 -1.92 4.69 11.04
C ASN A 267 -0.48 5.17 11.26
N ASP A 268 0.24 4.53 12.17
CA ASP A 268 1.61 4.91 12.48
C ASP A 268 2.56 4.59 11.32
N LEU A 269 2.35 3.49 10.62
CA LEU A 269 3.26 3.03 9.57
C LEU A 269 3.12 3.79 8.25
N LEU A 270 1.91 3.91 7.72
CA LEU A 270 1.67 4.41 6.36
C LEU A 270 0.98 5.77 6.31
N PHE A 271 0.24 6.13 7.37
CA PHE A 271 -0.77 7.18 7.33
C PHE A 271 -0.63 8.21 8.46
N ASN A 272 0.59 8.41 8.98
CA ASN A 272 0.86 9.25 10.15
C ASN A 272 0.63 10.74 9.90
N GLN A 273 0.40 11.15 8.65
CA GLN A 273 0.04 12.52 8.24
C GLN A 273 -1.27 12.57 7.44
N SER A 274 -1.93 11.43 7.24
CA SER A 274 -3.14 11.30 6.44
C SER A 274 -4.40 11.50 7.29
N CYS A 275 -5.46 12.06 6.69
CA CYS A 275 -6.69 12.30 7.43
C CYS A 275 -7.52 11.02 7.61
N ALA A 276 -8.28 10.93 8.71
CA ALA A 276 -8.98 9.72 9.12
C ALA A 276 -9.86 9.08 8.03
N LYS A 277 -10.52 9.88 7.19
CA LYS A 277 -11.35 9.35 6.08
C LYS A 277 -10.55 8.54 5.05
N ASP A 278 -9.31 8.96 4.76
CA ASP A 278 -8.46 8.24 3.80
C ASP A 278 -7.89 6.97 4.44
N VAL A 279 -7.59 7.01 5.75
CA VAL A 279 -7.18 5.84 6.51
C VAL A 279 -8.28 4.78 6.53
N VAL A 280 -9.53 5.19 6.74
CA VAL A 280 -10.68 4.27 6.68
C VAL A 280 -10.81 3.67 5.28
N LEU A 281 -10.76 4.49 4.22
CA LEU A 281 -10.79 4.02 2.83
C LEU A 281 -9.68 2.98 2.58
N ALA A 282 -8.45 3.27 3.02
CA ALA A 282 -7.34 2.35 2.86
C ALA A 282 -7.57 1.04 3.63
N SER A 283 -8.01 1.11 4.89
CA SER A 283 -8.19 -0.06 5.75
C SER A 283 -9.19 -1.10 5.24
N ILE A 284 -10.14 -0.67 4.39
CA ILE A 284 -11.15 -1.53 3.76
C ILE A 284 -10.81 -1.93 2.32
N SER A 285 -9.87 -1.23 1.69
CA SER A 285 -9.51 -1.44 0.27
C SER A 285 -8.17 -2.17 0.10
N MET A 286 -7.32 -2.14 1.12
CA MET A 286 -6.02 -2.80 1.06
C MET A 286 -6.14 -4.33 1.01
N ARG A 287 -5.21 -4.95 0.27
CA ARG A 287 -5.14 -6.39 0.04
C ARG A 287 -3.76 -6.94 0.40
N PRO A 288 -3.62 -8.26 0.59
CA PRO A 288 -2.32 -8.87 0.81
C PRO A 288 -1.34 -8.56 -0.34
N ILE A 289 -0.09 -8.30 0.02
CA ILE A 289 1.03 -8.01 -0.87
C ILE A 289 1.65 -9.33 -1.31
N PRO A 290 1.79 -9.63 -2.61
CA PRO A 290 2.45 -10.86 -3.05
C PRO A 290 3.92 -10.86 -2.62
N PHE A 291 4.38 -11.96 -2.01
CA PHE A 291 5.73 -12.01 -1.42
C PHE A 291 6.82 -12.24 -2.45
N SER A 292 6.60 -13.11 -3.44
CA SER A 292 7.63 -13.45 -4.44
C SER A 292 8.17 -12.25 -5.22
N PRO A 293 7.35 -11.29 -5.70
CA PRO A 293 7.85 -10.06 -6.35
C PRO A 293 8.83 -9.24 -5.51
N ILE A 294 8.73 -9.28 -4.18
CA ILE A 294 9.61 -8.54 -3.26
C ILE A 294 11.03 -9.14 -3.26
N LEU A 295 11.15 -10.44 -3.57
CA LEU A 295 12.41 -11.19 -3.59
C LEU A 295 13.13 -11.11 -4.94
N ASP A 296 12.40 -10.82 -6.01
CA ASP A 296 12.95 -10.82 -7.36
C ASP A 296 13.97 -9.70 -7.53
N LYS A 297 15.11 -10.06 -8.11
CA LYS A 297 16.18 -9.12 -8.42
C LYS A 297 15.95 -8.51 -9.79
N LEU A 298 16.06 -7.19 -9.88
CA LEU A 298 15.96 -6.49 -11.15
C LEU A 298 17.23 -6.70 -11.97
N SER A 299 17.07 -6.96 -13.27
CA SER A 299 18.16 -6.93 -14.26
C SER A 299 17.97 -5.69 -15.11
N LEU A 300 18.68 -4.62 -14.79
CA LEU A 300 18.55 -3.32 -15.44
C LEU A 300 19.82 -3.01 -16.23
N SER A 301 19.65 -2.48 -17.44
CA SER A 301 20.74 -2.11 -18.36
C SER A 301 20.85 -0.59 -18.53
N ASP A 302 22.06 -0.12 -18.89
CA ASP A 302 22.29 1.30 -19.17
C ASP A 302 21.57 1.75 -20.45
N SER A 303 21.41 0.86 -21.44
CA SER A 303 20.75 1.18 -22.72
C SER A 303 19.24 1.30 -22.60
N ASN A 304 18.61 0.56 -21.69
CA ASN A 304 17.16 0.57 -21.52
C ASN A 304 16.76 1.38 -20.28
N TYR A 305 16.69 0.77 -19.10
CA TYR A 305 16.35 1.48 -17.86
C TYR A 305 17.21 2.73 -17.62
N GLY A 306 18.51 2.63 -17.90
CA GLY A 306 19.48 3.71 -17.68
C GLY A 306 19.29 4.91 -18.61
N SER A 307 18.75 4.72 -19.81
CA SER A 307 18.55 5.77 -20.81
C SER A 307 17.35 6.68 -20.52
N ILE A 308 16.42 6.20 -19.69
CA ILE A 308 15.24 6.97 -19.28
C ILE A 308 15.59 7.92 -18.15
N ARG A 309 15.10 9.15 -18.26
CA ARG A 309 15.24 10.20 -17.24
C ARG A 309 14.43 9.85 -16.01
N ARG A 310 15.09 9.82 -14.86
CA ARG A 310 14.50 9.44 -13.57
C ARG A 310 14.43 10.63 -12.64
N PHE A 311 13.31 10.77 -11.97
CA PHE A 311 13.05 11.79 -10.95
C PHE A 311 12.61 11.09 -9.68
N TYR A 312 13.03 11.61 -8.53
CA TYR A 312 12.66 11.04 -7.24
C TYR A 312 11.96 12.08 -6.37
N ILE A 313 10.89 11.68 -5.68
CA ILE A 313 10.16 12.50 -4.70
C ILE A 313 10.31 11.84 -3.34
N GLU A 314 11.13 12.43 -2.47
CA GLU A 314 11.35 12.01 -1.09
C GLU A 314 10.21 12.48 -0.17
N THR A 315 9.84 11.64 0.80
CA THR A 315 8.86 11.89 1.86
C THR A 315 9.54 11.83 3.23
N PRO A 316 9.96 12.96 3.82
CA PRO A 316 10.76 12.94 5.05
C PRO A 316 10.07 12.35 6.28
N GLU A 317 8.73 12.38 6.34
CA GLU A 317 7.92 11.89 7.45
C GLU A 317 7.41 10.46 7.23
N ASP A 318 8.05 9.72 6.31
CA ASP A 318 7.76 8.33 5.97
C ASP A 318 8.31 7.35 7.00
N ASN A 319 7.41 6.57 7.60
CA ASN A 319 7.76 5.55 8.59
C ASN A 319 7.96 4.15 7.98
N ALA A 320 7.50 3.91 6.74
CA ALA A 320 7.58 2.63 6.06
C ALA A 320 8.87 2.48 5.25
N ILE A 321 9.26 3.52 4.52
CA ILE A 321 10.57 3.66 3.90
C ILE A 321 11.21 4.94 4.47
N PRO A 322 11.94 4.83 5.61
CA PRO A 322 12.57 5.98 6.25
C PRO A 322 13.43 6.79 5.30
N ILE A 323 13.49 8.10 5.51
CA ILE A 323 14.23 9.04 4.64
C ILE A 323 15.70 8.61 4.43
N THR A 324 16.34 8.02 5.44
CA THR A 324 17.71 7.50 5.33
C THR A 324 17.82 6.41 4.27
N LEU A 325 16.82 5.53 4.20
CA LEU A 325 16.76 4.44 3.23
C LEU A 325 16.47 4.97 1.81
N GLN A 326 15.60 5.97 1.69
CA GLN A 326 15.36 6.66 0.41
C GLN A 326 16.66 7.30 -0.12
N GLN A 327 17.41 7.98 0.75
CA GLN A 327 18.69 8.61 0.40
C GLN A 327 19.77 7.60 0.00
N ILE A 328 19.84 6.44 0.66
CA ILE A 328 20.74 5.36 0.25
C ILE A 328 20.44 4.92 -1.18
N MET A 329 19.17 4.67 -1.51
CA MET A 329 18.79 4.29 -2.88
C MET A 329 19.15 5.36 -3.91
N ILE A 330 18.86 6.63 -3.60
CA ILE A 330 19.21 7.78 -4.45
C ILE A 330 20.72 7.84 -4.68
N ASN A 331 21.54 7.61 -3.65
CA ASN A 331 22.99 7.65 -3.77
C ASN A 331 23.54 6.45 -4.57
N GLU A 332 22.93 5.26 -4.45
CA GLU A 332 23.35 4.07 -5.17
C GLU A 332 22.95 4.08 -6.66
N SER A 333 21.84 4.74 -7.00
CA SER A 333 21.35 4.92 -8.38
C SER A 333 20.83 6.35 -8.57
N PRO A 334 21.72 7.33 -8.80
CA PRO A 334 21.33 8.73 -8.89
C PRO A 334 20.24 8.99 -9.96
N PRO A 335 19.14 9.66 -9.59
CA PRO A 335 18.19 10.21 -10.54
C PRO A 335 18.71 11.55 -11.09
N GLU A 336 18.08 12.07 -12.13
CA GLU A 336 18.39 13.38 -12.68
C GLU A 336 18.12 14.50 -11.67
N LYS A 337 17.01 14.39 -10.93
CA LYS A 337 16.64 15.36 -9.90
C LYS A 337 15.83 14.73 -8.77
N VAL A 338 16.08 15.21 -7.56
CA VAL A 338 15.37 14.82 -6.35
C VAL A 338 14.53 15.99 -5.86
N PHE A 339 13.27 15.72 -5.54
CA PHE A 339 12.32 16.64 -4.94
C PHE A 339 12.00 16.17 -3.52
N ARG A 340 11.70 17.10 -2.63
CA ARG A 340 11.37 16.79 -1.24
C ARG A 340 9.99 17.30 -0.89
N LEU A 341 9.11 16.38 -0.53
CA LEU A 341 7.72 16.66 -0.18
C LEU A 341 7.55 16.67 1.34
N LYS A 342 7.83 17.81 1.97
CA LYS A 342 7.75 17.96 3.43
C LYS A 342 6.34 17.82 3.98
N GLY A 343 6.22 17.20 5.15
CA GLY A 343 4.98 16.90 5.85
C GLY A 343 4.17 15.77 5.21
N ALA A 344 4.73 15.02 4.27
CA ALA A 344 4.07 13.87 3.66
C ALA A 344 4.53 12.60 4.36
N ASP A 345 3.56 11.78 4.75
CA ASP A 345 3.81 10.40 5.16
C ASP A 345 4.18 9.52 3.95
N HIS A 346 4.23 8.21 4.17
CA HIS A 346 4.46 7.23 3.11
C HIS A 346 3.42 7.31 1.99
N CYS A 347 2.23 7.86 2.25
CA CYS A 347 1.12 7.94 1.29
C CYS A 347 0.86 9.40 0.88
N PRO A 348 1.77 10.05 0.13
CA PRO A 348 1.66 11.47 -0.21
C PRO A 348 0.42 11.80 -1.06
N PHE A 349 -0.15 10.82 -1.75
CA PHE A 349 -1.43 10.94 -2.47
C PHE A 349 -2.64 11.13 -1.51
N PHE A 350 -2.50 10.85 -0.21
CA PHE A 350 -3.50 11.13 0.81
C PHE A 350 -3.13 12.32 1.70
N SER A 351 -1.91 12.34 2.24
CA SER A 351 -1.46 13.36 3.20
C SER A 351 -1.19 14.72 2.54
N LYS A 352 -0.61 14.74 1.33
CA LYS A 352 -0.22 15.97 0.61
C LYS A 352 -0.59 15.97 -0.88
N PRO A 353 -1.85 15.68 -1.27
CA PRO A 353 -2.21 15.48 -2.67
C PRO A 353 -1.96 16.68 -3.57
N GLN A 354 -2.24 17.91 -3.10
CA GLN A 354 -2.02 19.13 -3.90
C GLN A 354 -0.53 19.40 -4.15
N ALA A 355 0.30 19.16 -3.13
CA ALA A 355 1.74 19.37 -3.25
C ALA A 355 2.39 18.26 -4.10
N LEU A 356 1.95 17.01 -3.97
CA LEU A 356 2.36 15.92 -4.87
C LEU A 356 1.97 16.22 -6.32
N HIS A 357 0.71 16.62 -6.55
CA HIS A 357 0.22 17.04 -7.87
C HIS A 357 1.12 18.13 -8.50
N LYS A 358 1.46 19.17 -7.72
CA LYS A 358 2.33 20.25 -8.20
C LYS A 358 3.69 19.72 -8.66
N LEU A 359 4.29 18.80 -7.91
CA LEU A 359 5.57 18.19 -8.29
C LEU A 359 5.46 17.33 -9.54
N LEU A 360 4.37 16.55 -9.70
CA LEU A 360 4.13 15.77 -10.91
C LEU A 360 4.04 16.66 -12.16
N VAL A 361 3.30 17.77 -12.07
CA VAL A 361 3.18 18.76 -13.15
C VAL A 361 4.52 19.46 -13.40
N GLU A 362 5.27 19.81 -12.36
CA GLU A 362 6.59 20.41 -12.50
C GLU A 362 7.55 19.48 -13.25
N ILE A 363 7.61 18.20 -12.86
CA ILE A 363 8.47 17.20 -13.49
C ILE A 363 8.06 16.97 -14.96
N ALA A 364 6.75 16.92 -15.25
CA ALA A 364 6.26 16.76 -16.62
C ALA A 364 6.74 17.89 -17.55
N LYS A 365 6.95 19.10 -17.03
CA LYS A 365 7.43 20.28 -17.77
C LYS A 365 8.94 20.33 -17.97
N ILE A 366 9.72 19.46 -17.32
CA ILE A 366 11.18 19.45 -17.47
C ILE A 366 11.50 18.91 -18.87
N LYS A 367 12.20 19.71 -19.67
CA LYS A 367 12.65 19.34 -21.03
C LYS A 367 13.93 18.56 -20.99
#